data_AF-A0A381NUD3-F1
#
_entry.id   AF-A0A381NUD3-F1
#
_cell.length_a   1.000
_cell.length_b   1.000
_cell.length_c   1.000
_cell.angle_alpha   90.00
_cell.angle_beta   90.00
_cell.angle_gamma   90.00
#
_symmetry.space_group_name_H-M   'P 1'
#
loop_
_entity.id
_entity.type
_entity.pdbx_description
1 polymer ?
#
loop_
_entity_poly.entity_id
_entity_poly.type
_entity_poly.pdbx_seq_one_letter_code
_entity_poly.pdbx_strand_id
1 'polypeptide(L)'
;MRKLLALSLLFVFALSCGSKSGSKRSKGELVGIQGKKYYPEKPFGMVLVPGGSFIMGKSDDDLPALEDAPTKTVTVRSYYMDETEITNAEYRQFVYWVRDSVIRTALADRAEDVLGGEPTDGNVDGIGEYAYIDADTSDLSVYDKYMKDVYEKRKLNWDTDLIFDRSEYPDEDYLEVMESFFIPEDEVFNDI
;
A
#
# COMPACT_ATOMS: atom_id res chain seq x y z
N MET A 1 42.20 42.51 -47.55
CA MET A 1 40.77 42.16 -47.38
C MET A 1 40.35 40.83 -48.03
N ARG A 2 40.87 40.46 -49.22
CA ARG A 2 40.53 39.17 -49.89
C ARG A 2 40.89 37.90 -49.08
N LYS A 3 42.01 37.92 -48.33
CA LYS A 3 42.43 36.79 -47.46
C LYS A 3 41.56 36.61 -46.21
N LEU A 4 40.95 37.70 -45.71
CA LEU A 4 40.04 37.67 -44.56
C LEU A 4 38.65 37.13 -44.95
N LEU A 5 38.18 37.48 -46.16
CA LEU A 5 36.95 36.92 -46.75
C LEU A 5 37.08 35.42 -47.05
N ALA A 6 38.25 34.97 -47.50
CA ALA A 6 38.50 33.54 -47.72
C ALA A 6 38.50 32.74 -46.40
N LEU A 7 39.04 33.33 -45.32
CA LEU A 7 39.06 32.69 -44.01
C LEU A 7 37.66 32.58 -43.38
N SER A 8 36.80 33.61 -43.54
CA SER A 8 35.44 33.57 -43.03
C SER A 8 34.56 32.54 -43.77
N LEU A 9 34.77 32.37 -45.08
CA LEU A 9 34.06 31.37 -45.88
C LEU A 9 34.44 29.94 -45.50
N LEU A 10 35.71 29.70 -45.18
CA LEU A 10 36.20 28.40 -44.71
C LEU A 10 35.62 28.04 -43.33
N PHE A 11 35.45 29.04 -42.46
CA PHE A 11 34.87 28.86 -41.12
C PHE A 11 33.37 28.51 -41.18
N VAL A 12 32.62 29.14 -42.11
CA VAL A 12 31.21 28.80 -42.37
C VAL A 12 31.07 27.39 -42.95
N PHE A 13 32.01 26.97 -43.82
CA PHE A 13 32.01 25.60 -44.36
C PHE A 13 32.32 24.54 -43.30
N ALA A 14 33.18 24.85 -42.33
CA ALA A 14 33.48 23.96 -41.19
C ALA A 14 32.27 23.82 -40.23
N LEU A 15 31.49 24.89 -40.03
CA LEU A 15 30.24 24.82 -39.25
C LEU A 15 29.12 24.07 -39.97
N SER A 16 29.18 23.95 -41.30
CA SER A 16 28.22 23.20 -42.11
C SER A 16 28.43 21.67 -42.05
N CYS A 17 29.55 21.20 -41.50
CA CYS A 17 29.84 19.79 -41.35
C CYS A 17 29.66 19.34 -39.89
N GLY A 18 28.43 19.47 -39.38
CA GLY A 18 28.11 19.11 -37.98
C GLY A 18 26.63 19.03 -37.61
N SER A 19 25.70 19.49 -38.43
CA SER A 19 24.27 19.40 -38.14
C SER A 19 23.68 18.03 -38.53
N LYS A 20 24.13 16.98 -37.84
CA LYS A 20 23.39 15.71 -37.72
C LYS A 20 23.24 15.39 -36.24
N SER A 21 22.50 16.22 -35.53
CA SER A 21 21.96 15.86 -34.22
C SER A 21 20.50 16.28 -34.21
N GLY A 22 19.60 15.29 -34.17
CA GLY A 22 18.18 15.55 -33.96
C GLY A 22 17.19 14.69 -34.74
N SER A 23 17.63 13.89 -35.72
CA SER A 23 16.75 12.88 -36.34
C SER A 23 17.46 11.54 -36.34
N LYS A 24 17.28 10.79 -35.25
CA LYS A 24 17.44 9.34 -35.27
C LYS A 24 16.50 8.83 -36.35
N ARG A 25 17.05 8.33 -37.48
CA ARG A 25 16.29 7.57 -38.47
C ARG A 25 15.83 6.27 -37.80
N SER A 26 14.72 6.33 -37.07
CA SER A 26 14.01 5.14 -36.63
C SER A 26 13.42 4.47 -37.88
N LYS A 27 13.89 3.26 -38.17
CA LYS A 27 13.35 2.40 -39.24
C LYS A 27 12.02 1.74 -38.81
N GLY A 28 11.15 2.48 -38.11
CA GLY A 28 9.93 1.93 -37.53
C GLY A 28 10.18 0.99 -36.33
N GLU A 29 11.36 1.05 -35.73
CA GLU A 29 11.69 0.24 -34.56
C GLU A 29 11.09 0.87 -33.30
N LEU A 30 10.48 0.03 -32.45
CA LEU A 30 9.99 0.41 -31.12
C LEU A 30 11.20 0.68 -30.22
N VAL A 31 11.64 1.95 -30.17
CA VAL A 31 12.82 2.37 -29.39
C VAL A 31 12.55 2.58 -27.89
N GLY A 32 11.30 2.38 -27.45
CA GLY A 32 10.89 2.56 -26.06
C GLY A 32 10.92 4.02 -25.59
N ILE A 33 10.10 4.34 -24.59
CA ILE A 33 10.21 5.61 -23.86
C ILE A 33 11.37 5.45 -22.87
N GLN A 34 12.24 6.46 -22.74
CA GLN A 34 13.24 6.45 -21.67
C GLN A 34 12.52 6.37 -20.31
N GLY A 35 12.57 5.19 -19.68
CA GLY A 35 12.04 5.00 -18.35
C GLY A 35 12.75 5.92 -17.36
N LYS A 36 11.99 6.44 -16.38
CA LYS A 36 12.59 7.15 -15.25
C LYS A 36 13.47 6.16 -14.49
N LYS A 37 14.71 6.56 -14.19
CA LYS A 37 15.56 5.78 -13.28
C LYS A 37 14.95 5.89 -11.89
N TYR A 38 14.43 4.79 -11.37
CA TYR A 38 13.98 4.69 -10.00
C TYR A 38 15.18 4.28 -9.14
N TYR A 39 15.52 5.11 -8.16
CA TYR A 39 16.52 4.79 -7.16
C TYR A 39 15.75 4.49 -5.87
N PRO A 40 15.68 3.23 -5.43
CA PRO A 40 15.01 2.91 -4.18
C PRO A 40 15.78 3.58 -3.04
N GLU A 41 15.11 4.47 -2.32
CA GLU A 41 15.63 4.98 -1.07
C GLU A 41 15.67 3.87 -0.03
N LYS A 42 16.62 3.97 0.90
CA LYS A 42 16.73 3.05 2.02
C LYS A 42 15.50 3.23 2.93
N PRO A 43 14.64 2.21 3.13
CA PRO A 43 13.53 2.32 4.07
C PRO A 43 14.04 2.56 5.49
N PHE A 44 13.26 3.29 6.29
CA PHE A 44 13.58 3.54 7.69
C PHE A 44 13.67 2.21 8.47
N GLY A 45 14.67 2.08 9.36
CA GLY A 45 14.84 0.87 10.19
C GLY A 45 15.38 -0.38 9.45
N MET A 46 15.58 -0.32 8.13
CA MET A 46 16.09 -1.47 7.36
C MET A 46 17.57 -1.34 7.00
N VAL A 47 18.23 -2.43 6.62
CA VAL A 47 19.60 -2.48 6.10
C VAL A 47 19.65 -3.21 4.76
N LEU A 48 20.58 -2.81 3.88
CA LEU A 48 20.77 -3.48 2.60
C LEU A 48 21.50 -4.81 2.81
N VAL A 49 20.83 -5.91 2.51
CA VAL A 49 21.44 -7.23 2.41
C VAL A 49 21.99 -7.38 0.99
N PRO A 50 23.32 -7.49 0.80
CA PRO A 50 23.89 -7.66 -0.53
C PRO A 50 23.49 -9.02 -1.10
N GLY A 51 23.13 -9.02 -2.38
CA GLY A 51 22.85 -10.26 -3.10
C GLY A 51 24.10 -11.14 -3.20
N GLY A 52 23.87 -12.45 -3.20
CA GLY A 52 24.94 -13.44 -3.21
C GLY A 52 24.40 -14.86 -3.15
N SER A 53 25.32 -15.81 -3.13
CA SER A 53 25.02 -17.23 -2.96
C SER A 53 25.53 -17.69 -1.59
N PHE A 54 24.71 -18.44 -0.85
CA PHE A 54 25.08 -19.02 0.43
C PHE A 54 24.51 -20.44 0.56
N ILE A 55 25.10 -21.23 1.46
CA ILE A 55 24.61 -22.57 1.78
C ILE A 55 23.55 -22.42 2.87
N MET A 56 22.31 -22.80 2.56
CA MET A 56 21.17 -22.81 3.47
C MET A 56 20.94 -24.23 3.96
N GLY A 57 20.73 -24.42 5.25
CA GLY A 57 20.50 -25.72 5.88
C GLY A 57 21.54 -26.03 6.96
N LYS A 58 21.34 -27.13 7.68
CA LYS A 58 22.20 -27.54 8.79
C LYS A 58 23.50 -28.14 8.27
N SER A 59 24.65 -27.66 8.74
CA SER A 59 25.97 -28.13 8.29
C SER A 59 26.44 -29.42 8.98
N ASP A 60 25.85 -29.75 10.14
CA ASP A 60 26.17 -30.93 10.95
C ASP A 60 25.33 -32.15 10.55
N ASP A 61 25.90 -33.34 10.78
CA ASP A 61 25.25 -34.63 10.52
C ASP A 61 23.87 -34.69 11.17
N ASP A 62 22.87 -34.93 10.32
CA ASP A 62 21.49 -35.18 10.73
C ASP A 62 21.40 -36.59 11.35
N LEU A 63 20.57 -36.75 12.38
CA LEU A 63 20.19 -38.10 12.81
C LEU A 63 19.45 -38.75 11.63
N PRO A 64 19.78 -39.98 11.22
CA PRO A 64 19.16 -40.58 10.04
C PRO A 64 17.63 -40.58 10.16
N ALA A 65 16.94 -40.04 9.14
CA ALA A 65 15.49 -39.98 8.97
C ALA A 65 14.71 -38.79 9.59
N LEU A 66 15.36 -37.68 9.98
CA LEU A 66 14.63 -36.46 10.39
C LEU A 66 14.23 -35.54 9.21
N GLU A 67 14.93 -35.65 8.07
CA GLU A 67 14.78 -34.75 6.90
C GLU A 67 14.82 -33.26 7.27
N ASP A 68 15.57 -32.91 8.31
CA ASP A 68 15.56 -31.57 8.88
C ASP A 68 16.62 -30.69 8.20
N ALA A 69 16.15 -29.79 7.34
CA ALA A 69 16.92 -28.75 6.68
C ALA A 69 18.14 -29.23 5.83
N PRO A 70 17.90 -29.96 4.71
CA PRO A 70 18.97 -30.40 3.81
C PRO A 70 19.77 -29.22 3.24
N THR A 71 21.10 -29.32 3.26
CA THR A 71 21.98 -28.27 2.77
C THR A 71 21.80 -28.04 1.27
N LYS A 72 21.47 -26.82 0.88
CA LYS A 72 21.34 -26.40 -0.52
C LYS A 72 21.96 -25.03 -0.74
N THR A 73 22.60 -24.83 -1.89
CA THR A 73 23.11 -23.52 -2.30
C THR A 73 21.96 -22.68 -2.84
N VAL A 74 21.66 -21.57 -2.17
CA VAL A 74 20.62 -20.62 -2.56
C VAL A 74 21.27 -19.33 -3.03
N THR A 75 20.75 -18.73 -4.10
CA THR A 75 21.16 -17.42 -4.59
C THR A 75 20.02 -16.44 -4.43
N VAL A 76 20.26 -15.33 -3.74
CA VAL A 76 19.27 -14.29 -3.44
C VAL A 76 19.76 -12.96 -4.01
N ARG A 77 18.85 -12.18 -4.58
CA ARG A 77 19.13 -10.82 -5.06
C ARG A 77 19.30 -9.87 -3.86
N SER A 78 19.89 -8.71 -4.06
CA SER A 78 19.96 -7.71 -2.99
C SER A 78 18.55 -7.24 -2.58
N TYR A 79 18.30 -7.12 -1.28
CA TYR A 79 17.03 -6.66 -0.71
C TYR A 79 17.27 -5.93 0.62
N TYR A 80 16.24 -5.28 1.15
CA TYR A 80 16.28 -4.65 2.47
C TYR A 80 15.66 -5.57 3.52
N MET A 81 16.26 -5.63 4.70
CA MET A 81 15.75 -6.38 5.87
C MET A 81 15.76 -5.45 7.09
N ASP A 82 14.79 -5.59 7.99
CA ASP A 82 14.78 -4.86 9.25
C ASP A 82 16.06 -5.13 10.04
N GLU A 83 16.64 -4.08 10.63
CA GLU A 83 17.88 -4.20 11.41
C GLU A 83 17.65 -4.93 12.74
N THR A 84 16.45 -4.79 13.30
CA THR A 84 16.01 -5.44 14.54
C THR A 84 14.64 -6.07 14.35
N GLU A 85 14.27 -7.01 15.23
CA GLU A 85 12.89 -7.48 15.30
C GLU A 85 11.94 -6.32 15.64
N ILE A 86 10.69 -6.41 15.17
CA ILE A 86 9.67 -5.41 15.47
C ILE A 86 9.40 -5.39 16.98
N THR A 87 9.57 -4.22 17.59
CA THR A 87 9.33 -4.03 19.01
C THR A 87 7.84 -3.99 19.33
N ASN A 88 7.48 -4.32 20.57
CA ASN A 88 6.09 -4.18 21.04
C ASN A 88 5.54 -2.74 20.89
N ALA A 89 6.41 -1.73 20.97
CA ALA A 89 6.01 -0.33 20.81
C ALA A 89 5.67 -0.01 19.35
N GLU A 90 6.50 -0.44 18.39
CA GLU A 90 6.24 -0.28 16.95
C GLU A 90 4.98 -1.04 16.53
N TYR A 91 4.79 -2.25 17.04
CA TYR A 91 3.57 -3.01 16.77
C TYR A 91 2.32 -2.30 17.31
N ARG A 92 2.37 -1.74 18.53
CA ARG A 92 1.25 -0.94 19.06
C ARG A 92 0.96 0.30 18.23
N GLN A 93 1.98 0.99 17.73
CA GLN A 93 1.79 2.12 16.82
C GLN A 93 1.04 1.71 15.56
N PHE A 94 1.44 0.57 14.95
CA PHE A 94 0.72 0.01 13.81
C PHE A 94 -0.73 -0.32 14.15
N VAL A 95 -0.97 -0.98 15.27
CA VAL A 95 -2.33 -1.34 15.71
C VAL A 95 -3.18 -0.09 15.89
N TYR A 96 -2.70 0.96 16.59
CA TYR A 96 -3.47 2.19 16.76
C TYR A 96 -3.74 2.92 15.44
N TRP A 97 -2.85 2.82 14.46
CA TRP A 97 -3.05 3.40 13.15
C TRP A 97 -4.15 2.67 12.34
N VAL A 98 -4.20 1.35 12.43
CA VAL A 98 -5.10 0.53 11.61
C VAL A 98 -6.45 0.28 12.29
N ARG A 99 -6.47 0.17 13.62
CA ARG A 99 -7.65 -0.18 14.43
C ARG A 99 -8.88 0.63 14.04
N ASP A 100 -8.74 1.95 13.92
CA ASP A 100 -9.88 2.83 13.68
C ASP A 100 -10.53 2.55 12.31
N SER A 101 -9.73 2.22 11.28
CA SER A 101 -10.26 1.85 9.95
C SER A 101 -11.01 0.52 9.96
N VAL A 102 -10.54 -0.44 10.75
CA VAL A 102 -11.15 -1.77 10.88
C VAL A 102 -12.47 -1.68 11.64
N ILE A 103 -12.47 -0.97 12.78
CA ILE A 103 -13.67 -0.75 13.60
C ILE A 103 -14.74 -0.02 12.78
N ARG A 104 -14.39 1.06 12.07
CA ARG A 104 -15.33 1.79 11.23
C ARG A 104 -15.94 0.93 10.11
N THR A 105 -15.15 0.04 9.53
CA THR A 105 -15.66 -0.89 8.51
C THR A 105 -16.72 -1.82 9.10
N ALA A 106 -16.44 -2.42 10.26
CA ALA A 106 -17.40 -3.30 10.93
C ALA A 106 -18.66 -2.55 11.39
N LEU A 107 -18.51 -1.32 11.89
CA LEU A 107 -19.64 -0.46 12.25
C LEU A 107 -20.48 -0.10 11.02
N ALA A 108 -19.85 0.23 9.90
CA ALA A 108 -20.54 0.56 8.66
C ALA A 108 -21.28 -0.66 8.08
N ASP A 109 -20.69 -1.85 8.13
CA ASP A 109 -21.32 -3.11 7.72
C ASP A 109 -22.55 -3.41 8.61
N ARG A 110 -22.41 -3.29 9.94
CA ARG A 110 -23.54 -3.49 10.87
C ARG A 110 -24.63 -2.44 10.70
N ALA A 111 -24.25 -1.18 10.46
CA ALA A 111 -25.20 -0.10 10.18
C ALA A 111 -26.02 -0.41 8.92
N GLU A 112 -25.40 -0.94 7.86
CA GLU A 112 -26.11 -1.35 6.65
C GLU A 112 -27.10 -2.49 6.93
N ASP A 113 -26.68 -3.50 7.69
CA ASP A 113 -27.55 -4.64 8.06
C ASP A 113 -28.79 -4.17 8.84
N VAL A 114 -28.63 -3.19 9.75
CA VAL A 114 -29.70 -2.64 10.57
C VAL A 114 -30.62 -1.70 9.77
N LEU A 115 -30.04 -0.86 8.92
CA LEU A 115 -30.75 0.17 8.15
C LEU A 115 -31.29 -0.34 6.81
N GLY A 116 -30.93 -1.56 6.40
CA GLY A 116 -31.37 -2.16 5.14
C GLY A 116 -30.75 -1.53 3.88
N GLY A 117 -29.61 -0.84 4.03
CA GLY A 117 -28.89 -0.21 2.92
C GLY A 117 -29.58 0.99 2.27
N GLU A 118 -30.60 1.58 2.91
CA GLU A 118 -31.16 2.84 2.42
C GLU A 118 -30.28 4.03 2.82
N PRO A 119 -30.04 4.99 1.89
CA PRO A 119 -29.27 6.18 2.19
C PRO A 119 -29.93 6.95 3.33
N THR A 120 -29.18 7.13 4.41
CA THR A 120 -29.68 7.84 5.56
C THR A 120 -29.58 9.36 5.37
N ASP A 121 -30.74 10.02 5.41
CA ASP A 121 -30.84 11.48 5.27
C ASP A 121 -30.51 12.17 6.59
N GLY A 122 -29.22 12.22 6.94
CA GLY A 122 -28.59 13.15 7.91
C GLY A 122 -29.09 13.19 9.36
N ASN A 123 -30.14 12.47 9.72
CA ASN A 123 -30.72 12.37 11.07
C ASN A 123 -30.73 10.91 11.51
N VAL A 124 -29.54 10.32 11.61
CA VAL A 124 -29.38 8.98 12.15
C VAL A 124 -28.70 9.12 13.50
N ASP A 125 -29.28 8.47 14.49
CA ASP A 125 -28.72 8.33 15.83
C ASP A 125 -28.11 6.93 15.95
N GLY A 126 -27.17 6.76 16.86
CA GLY A 126 -26.53 5.47 17.11
C GLY A 126 -25.58 5.00 16.00
N ILE A 127 -25.60 3.70 15.72
CA ILE A 127 -24.69 3.04 14.78
C ILE A 127 -24.80 3.58 13.35
N GLY A 128 -25.97 4.11 13.00
CA GLY A 128 -26.22 4.66 11.68
C GLY A 128 -25.39 5.90 11.32
N GLU A 129 -24.81 6.59 12.31
CA GLU A 129 -23.83 7.65 12.08
C GLU A 129 -22.55 7.14 11.40
N TYR A 130 -22.24 5.84 11.56
CA TYR A 130 -21.03 5.21 11.02
C TYR A 130 -21.25 4.53 9.67
N ALA A 131 -22.44 4.66 9.07
CA ALA A 131 -22.75 4.10 7.76
C ALA A 131 -21.75 4.57 6.67
N TYR A 132 -21.63 3.79 5.60
CA TYR A 132 -20.80 4.16 4.46
C TYR A 132 -21.23 5.51 3.87
N ILE A 133 -20.25 6.32 3.47
CA ILE A 133 -20.52 7.52 2.68
C ILE A 133 -20.83 7.05 1.26
N ASP A 134 -22.10 6.78 1.00
CA ASP A 134 -22.54 6.40 -0.32
C ASP A 134 -22.52 7.62 -1.25
N ALA A 135 -21.88 7.43 -2.40
CA ALA A 135 -21.98 8.38 -3.49
C ALA A 135 -23.35 8.19 -4.17
N ASP A 136 -24.02 9.29 -4.54
CA ASP A 136 -25.26 9.21 -5.33
C ASP A 136 -25.01 8.35 -6.58
N THR A 137 -25.56 7.14 -6.57
CA THR A 137 -25.44 6.17 -7.67
C THR A 137 -26.63 6.22 -8.61
N SER A 138 -27.59 7.14 -8.43
CA SER A 138 -28.82 7.20 -9.22
C SER A 138 -28.53 7.36 -10.73
N ASP A 139 -27.49 8.11 -11.09
CA ASP A 139 -27.09 8.39 -12.47
C ASP A 139 -26.11 7.36 -13.10
N LEU A 140 -25.62 6.37 -12.34
CA LEU A 140 -24.64 5.39 -12.84
C LEU A 140 -25.31 4.29 -13.67
N SER A 141 -24.65 3.86 -14.76
CA SER A 141 -25.10 2.69 -15.52
C SER A 141 -24.97 1.41 -14.69
N VAL A 142 -25.71 0.35 -15.06
CA VAL A 142 -25.66 -0.94 -14.36
C VAL A 142 -24.24 -1.54 -14.34
N TYR A 143 -23.49 -1.38 -15.42
CA TYR A 143 -22.10 -1.85 -15.48
C TYR A 143 -21.19 -1.02 -14.57
N ASP A 144 -21.37 0.30 -14.55
CA ASP A 144 -20.57 1.17 -13.69
C ASP A 144 -20.84 0.91 -12.21
N LYS A 145 -22.10 0.62 -11.84
CA LYS A 145 -22.46 0.16 -10.48
C LYS A 145 -21.78 -1.16 -10.12
N TYR A 146 -21.87 -2.17 -10.99
CA TYR A 146 -21.21 -3.46 -10.74
C TYR A 146 -19.69 -3.32 -10.63
N MET A 147 -19.06 -2.55 -11.50
CA MET A 147 -17.62 -2.32 -11.45
C MET A 147 -17.23 -1.54 -10.18
N LYS A 148 -18.06 -0.59 -9.76
CA LYS A 148 -17.87 0.13 -8.50
C LYS A 148 -17.96 -0.82 -7.30
N ASP A 149 -18.98 -1.65 -7.20
CA ASP A 149 -19.15 -2.54 -6.05
C ASP A 149 -18.07 -3.64 -5.99
N VAL A 150 -17.62 -4.13 -7.15
CA VAL A 150 -16.61 -5.20 -7.20
C VAL A 150 -15.19 -4.68 -6.97
N TYR A 151 -14.88 -3.46 -7.41
CA TYR A 151 -13.50 -2.97 -7.44
C TYR A 151 -13.25 -1.75 -6.54
N GLU A 152 -14.27 -0.95 -6.22
CA GLU A 152 -14.13 0.20 -5.33
C GLU A 152 -14.59 -0.16 -3.92
N LYS A 153 -13.66 -0.02 -2.97
CA LYS A 153 -14.05 -0.05 -1.55
C LYS A 153 -14.96 1.14 -1.28
N ARG A 154 -16.10 0.90 -0.64
CA ARG A 154 -16.99 1.97 -0.15
C ARG A 154 -16.24 2.88 0.82
N LYS A 155 -16.62 4.15 0.83
CA LYS A 155 -15.95 5.16 1.65
C LYS A 155 -16.50 5.11 3.06
N LEU A 156 -15.62 5.03 4.04
CA LEU A 156 -15.99 5.09 5.46
C LEU A 156 -16.32 6.51 5.88
N ASN A 157 -17.23 6.67 6.84
CA ASN A 157 -17.45 7.93 7.51
C ASN A 157 -16.32 8.20 8.53
N TRP A 158 -15.59 9.30 8.31
CA TRP A 158 -14.51 9.77 9.19
C TRP A 158 -14.88 11.04 9.97
N ASP A 159 -16.08 11.59 9.75
CA ASP A 159 -16.51 12.83 10.38
C ASP A 159 -16.98 12.61 11.82
N THR A 160 -17.52 11.43 12.13
CA THR A 160 -17.94 11.02 13.48
C THR A 160 -16.78 10.33 14.20
N ASP A 161 -16.41 10.78 15.40
CA ASP A 161 -15.34 10.18 16.20
C ASP A 161 -15.74 8.81 16.78
N LEU A 162 -14.79 7.88 16.91
CA LEU A 162 -15.04 6.59 17.55
C LEU A 162 -15.11 6.76 19.07
N ILE A 163 -16.15 6.19 19.67
CA ILE A 163 -16.34 6.14 21.12
C ILE A 163 -15.74 4.84 21.65
N PHE A 164 -14.78 4.94 22.56
CA PHE A 164 -14.14 3.79 23.22
C PHE A 164 -14.55 3.62 24.69
N ASP A 165 -15.23 4.60 25.28
CA ASP A 165 -15.76 4.50 26.64
C ASP A 165 -17.08 3.69 26.60
N ARG A 166 -17.08 2.52 27.23
CA ARG A 166 -18.24 1.62 27.33
C ARG A 166 -19.49 2.29 27.89
N SER A 167 -19.33 3.34 28.71
CA SER A 167 -20.46 4.06 29.31
C SER A 167 -21.11 5.09 28.37
N GLU A 168 -20.44 5.42 27.27
CA GLU A 168 -20.88 6.42 26.29
C GLU A 168 -21.35 5.77 24.97
N TYR A 169 -21.41 4.44 24.89
CA TYR A 169 -21.88 3.76 23.68
C TYR A 169 -23.34 4.14 23.37
N PRO A 170 -23.65 4.52 22.11
CA PRO A 170 -24.92 5.13 21.80
C PRO A 170 -26.07 4.10 21.68
N ASP A 171 -25.79 2.86 21.28
CA ASP A 171 -26.77 1.78 21.16
C ASP A 171 -26.17 0.37 21.34
N GLU A 172 -27.04 -0.64 21.35
CA GLU A 172 -26.68 -2.06 21.51
C GLU A 172 -25.91 -2.61 20.30
N ASP A 173 -26.21 -2.15 19.09
CA ASP A 173 -25.51 -2.59 17.88
C ASP A 173 -24.05 -2.11 17.87
N TYR A 174 -23.80 -0.86 18.30
CA TYR A 174 -22.46 -0.31 18.45
C TYR A 174 -21.67 -1.07 19.53
N LEU A 175 -22.31 -1.35 20.68
CA LEU A 175 -21.73 -2.18 21.75
C LEU A 175 -21.29 -3.55 21.21
N GLU A 176 -22.17 -4.26 20.49
CA GLU A 176 -21.90 -5.60 19.96
C GLU A 176 -20.67 -5.60 19.05
N VAL A 177 -20.59 -4.64 18.13
CA VAL A 177 -19.45 -4.51 17.23
C VAL A 177 -18.19 -4.18 18.00
N MET A 178 -18.22 -3.21 18.91
CA MET A 178 -17.04 -2.79 19.67
C MET A 178 -16.50 -3.90 20.55
N GLU A 179 -17.35 -4.59 21.31
CA GLU A 179 -16.95 -5.68 22.19
C GLU A 179 -16.42 -6.90 21.41
N SER A 180 -16.84 -7.10 20.15
CA SER A 180 -16.27 -8.16 19.29
C SER A 180 -14.76 -7.99 19.01
N PHE A 181 -14.23 -6.78 19.12
CA PHE A 181 -12.80 -6.50 18.95
C PHE A 181 -11.97 -6.68 20.23
N PHE A 182 -12.63 -6.80 21.38
CA PHE A 182 -11.97 -7.03 22.66
C PHE A 182 -11.98 -8.52 23.00
N ILE A 183 -10.99 -8.93 23.79
CA ILE A 183 -10.95 -10.29 24.32
C ILE A 183 -12.08 -10.40 25.36
N PRO A 184 -12.90 -11.48 25.32
CA PRO A 184 -13.92 -11.73 26.33
C PRO A 184 -13.34 -11.70 27.74
N GLU A 185 -14.06 -11.14 28.71
CA GLU A 185 -13.56 -10.96 30.08
C GLU A 185 -13.10 -12.27 30.74
N ASP A 186 -13.71 -13.40 30.38
CA ASP A 186 -13.35 -14.73 30.86
C ASP A 186 -12.06 -15.30 30.24
N GLU A 187 -11.59 -14.74 29.13
CA GLU A 187 -10.35 -15.11 28.45
C GLU A 187 -9.18 -14.15 28.73
N VAL A 188 -9.42 -13.03 29.42
CA VAL A 188 -8.37 -12.06 29.77
C VAL A 188 -7.40 -12.67 30.77
N PHE A 189 -6.25 -13.11 30.27
CA PHE A 189 -5.18 -13.64 31.09
C PHE A 189 -4.51 -12.51 31.88
N ASN A 190 -4.96 -12.31 33.14
CA ASN A 190 -4.32 -11.63 34.29
C ASN A 190 -5.22 -10.66 35.09
N ASP A 191 -6.56 -10.61 34.93
CA ASP A 191 -7.42 -9.68 35.73
C ASP A 191 -6.87 -8.23 35.81
N ILE A 192 -6.15 -7.76 34.77
CA ILE A 192 -5.61 -6.39 34.69
C ILE A 192 -6.57 -5.53 33.88
#